data_AF-A0A350VZF7-F1
#
_entry.id   AF-A0A350VZF7-F1
#
_cell.length_a   1.000
_cell.length_b   1.000
_cell.length_c   1.000
_cell.angle_alpha   90.00
_cell.angle_beta   90.00
_cell.angle_gamma   90.00
#
_symmetry.space_group_name_H-M   'P 1'
#
loop_
_entity.id
_entity.type
_entity.pdbx_description
1 polymer ?
#
loop_
_entity_poly.entity_id
_entity_poly.type
_entity_poly.pdbx_seq_one_letter_code
_entity_poly.pdbx_strand_id
1 'polypeptide(L)' 'MIAEMRSLGIGSLLMKASKEYGIANGAEFIRTQVFPQNVSGMKFYAQNGFIEMMRTIECQLAPKNSDRDN' A
#
# COMPACT_ATOMS: atom_id res chain seq x y z
N MET A 1 5.17 -11.00 16.40
CA MET A 1 6.43 -10.43 15.87
C MET A 1 6.24 -9.26 14.90
N ILE A 2 5.86 -9.43 13.61
CA ILE A 2 5.81 -8.28 12.66
C ILE A 2 4.69 -7.26 12.98
N ALA A 3 3.54 -7.73 13.48
CA ALA A 3 2.43 -6.85 13.85
C ALA A 3 2.78 -5.92 15.04
N GLU A 4 3.60 -6.39 15.98
CA GLU A 4 4.02 -5.64 17.17
C GLU A 4 4.98 -4.49 16.81
N MET A 5 5.64 -4.58 15.66
CA MET A 5 6.56 -3.55 15.18
C MET A 5 5.85 -2.43 14.40
N ARG A 6 4.52 -2.52 14.23
CA ARG A 6 3.72 -1.46 13.60
C ARG A 6 3.70 -0.21 14.48
N SER A 7 3.49 0.94 13.86
CA SER A 7 3.44 2.25 14.53
C SER A 7 4.74 2.70 15.21
N LEU A 8 5.85 1.96 15.05
CA LEU A 8 7.19 2.35 15.51
C LEU A 8 7.98 3.18 14.48
N GLY A 9 7.32 3.70 13.44
CA GLY A 9 7.95 4.50 12.38
C GLY A 9 8.79 3.73 11.35
N ILE A 10 8.97 2.41 11.53
CA ILE A 10 9.79 1.56 10.64
C ILE A 10 9.31 1.64 9.19
N GLY A 11 8.00 1.61 8.95
CA GLY A 11 7.44 1.75 7.60
C GLY A 11 7.85 3.07 6.92
N SER A 12 7.86 4.18 7.66
CA SER A 12 8.26 5.49 7.13
C SER A 12 9.77 5.54 6.85
N LEU A 13 10.59 4.90 7.68
CA LEU A 13 12.03 4.78 7.42
C LEU A 13 12.31 3.99 6.13
N LEU A 14 11.64 2.85 5.97
CA LEU A 14 11.75 2.04 4.75
C LEU A 14 11.27 2.80 3.51
N MET A 15 10.16 3.52 3.61
CA MET A 15 9.64 4.33 2.51
C MET A 15 10.59 5.47 2.13
N LYS A 16 11.19 6.15 3.12
CA LYS A 16 12.21 7.17 2.88
C LYS A 16 13.42 6.59 2.15
N ALA A 17 13.99 5.49 2.67
CA ALA A 17 15.14 4.83 2.06
C ALA A 17 14.85 4.37 0.62
N SER A 18 13.66 3.82 0.37
CA SER A 18 13.23 3.41 -0.96
C SER A 18 13.18 4.57 -1.95
N LYS A 19 12.72 5.75 -1.53
CA LYS A 19 12.68 6.95 -2.38
C LYS A 19 14.08 7.51 -2.63
N GLU A 20 14.92 7.58 -1.59
CA GLU A 20 16.30 8.02 -1.72
C GLU A 20 17.06 7.16 -2.72
N TYR A 21 16.90 5.83 -2.64
CA TYR A 21 17.46 4.91 -3.64
C TYR A 21 16.91 5.17 -5.05
N GLY A 22 15.60 5.35 -5.20
CA GLY A 22 14.99 5.64 -6.49
C GLY A 22 15.57 6.90 -7.13
N ILE A 23 15.64 7.99 -6.36
CA ILE A 23 16.23 9.26 -6.81
C ILE A 23 17.70 9.07 -7.24
N ALA A 24 18.49 8.37 -6.42
CA ALA A 24 19.91 8.11 -6.72
C ALA A 24 20.13 7.30 -8.01
N ASN A 25 19.12 6.56 -8.47
CA ASN A 25 19.17 5.73 -9.68
C ASN A 25 18.33 6.30 -10.83
N GLY A 26 17.91 7.57 -10.75
CA GLY A 26 17.18 8.25 -11.84
C GLY A 26 15.71 7.83 -11.98
N ALA A 27 15.09 7.25 -10.96
CA ALA A 27 13.66 6.97 -10.97
C ALA A 27 12.85 8.27 -10.81
N GLU A 28 11.89 8.48 -11.70
CA GLU A 28 11.02 9.66 -11.69
C GLU A 28 9.82 9.53 -10.75
N PHE A 29 9.35 8.31 -10.51
CA PHE A 29 8.20 8.03 -9.64
C PHE A 29 8.28 6.66 -8.99
N ILE A 30 7.62 6.54 -7.83
CA ILE A 30 7.30 5.27 -7.18
C ILE A 30 5.78 5.09 -7.22
N ARG A 31 5.30 3.90 -7.59
CA ARG A 31 3.87 3.56 -7.66
C ARG A 31 3.61 2.28 -6.90
N THR A 32 2.45 2.22 -6.25
CA THR A 32 1.97 1.04 -5.53
C THR A 32 0.47 0.86 -5.76
N GLN A 33 -0.02 -0.32 -5.44
CA GLN A 33 -1.44 -0.65 -5.45
C GLN A 33 -1.87 -1.02 -4.02
N VAL A 34 -3.06 -0.59 -3.64
CA VAL A 34 -3.61 -0.83 -2.31
C VAL A 34 -5.12 -1.01 -2.42
N PHE A 35 -5.65 -2.00 -1.72
CA PHE A 35 -7.09 -2.21 -1.64
C PHE A 35 -7.77 -1.05 -0.91
N PRO A 36 -8.92 -0.55 -1.39
CA PRO A 36 -9.62 0.57 -0.75
C PRO A 36 -10.06 0.25 0.68
N GLN A 37 -10.26 -1.03 1.02
CA GLN A 37 -10.59 -1.48 2.36
C GLN A 37 -9.41 -1.33 3.34
N ASN A 38 -8.17 -1.20 2.85
CA ASN A 38 -7.00 -0.99 3.69
C ASN A 38 -6.84 0.51 4.03
N VAL A 39 -7.74 1.02 4.86
CA VAL A 39 -7.78 2.44 5.29
C VAL A 39 -6.46 2.87 5.93
N SER A 40 -5.83 2.00 6.73
CA SER A 40 -4.54 2.30 7.38
C SER A 40 -3.41 2.43 6.36
N GLY A 41 -3.36 1.55 5.36
CA GLY A 41 -2.41 1.62 4.25
C GLY A 41 -2.60 2.89 3.41
N MET A 42 -3.85 3.23 3.07
CA MET A 42 -4.19 4.46 2.36
C MET A 42 -3.67 5.70 3.12
N LYS A 43 -3.93 5.78 4.43
CA LYS A 43 -3.44 6.87 5.29
C LYS A 43 -1.91 6.92 5.32
N PHE A 44 -1.25 5.76 5.45
CA PHE A 44 0.21 5.67 5.45
C PHE A 44 0.83 6.19 4.15
N TYR A 45 0.29 5.80 2.99
CA TYR A 45 0.79 6.29 1.70
C TYR A 45 0.56 7.80 1.53
N ALA A 46 -0.60 8.32 1.92
CA ALA A 46 -0.87 9.76 1.89
C ALA A 46 0.10 10.54 2.79
N GLN A 47 0.38 10.06 4.00
CA GLN A 47 1.38 10.65 4.91
C GLN A 47 2.81 10.61 4.34
N ASN A 48 3.08 9.67 3.43
CA ASN A 48 4.32 9.58 2.67
C ASN A 48 4.22 10.31 1.32
N GLY A 49 3.26 11.20 1.10
CA GLY A 49 3.20 12.04 -0.11
C GLY A 49 2.77 11.31 -1.40
N PHE A 50 2.19 10.12 -1.28
CA PHE A 50 1.50 9.49 -2.42
C PHE A 50 0.15 10.15 -2.63
N ILE A 51 -0.29 10.21 -3.89
CA ILE A 51 -1.63 10.66 -4.29
C ILE A 51 -2.33 9.55 -5.05
N GLU A 52 -3.67 9.51 -4.97
CA GLU A 52 -4.48 8.58 -5.76
C GLU A 52 -4.42 8.98 -7.24
N MET A 53 -3.98 8.05 -8.10
CA MET A 53 -3.83 8.31 -9.55
C MET A 53 -4.79 7.48 -10.40
N MET A 54 -5.02 6.20 -10.05
CA MET A 54 -5.79 5.25 -10.86
C MET A 54 -6.66 4.38 -9.97
N ARG A 55 -7.88 4.08 -10.44
CA ARG A 55 -8.78 3.09 -9.84
C ARG A 55 -8.76 1.80 -10.65
N THR A 56 -8.66 0.68 -9.94
CA THR A 56 -8.85 -0.65 -10.53
C THR A 56 -10.35 -0.95 -10.54
N ILE A 57 -10.89 -1.37 -11.69
CA ILE A 57 -12.30 -1.71 -11.87
C ILE A 57 -12.38 -3.20 -12.23
N GLU A 58 -13.23 -3.96 -11.53
CA GLU A 58 -13.39 -5.40 -11.75
C GLU A 58 -14.86 -5.80 -11.75
N CYS A 59 -15.20 -6.85 -12.51
CA CYS A 59 -16.51 -7.49 -12.51
C CYS A 59 -16.33 -8.95 -12.10
N GLN A 60 -16.92 -9.31 -10.97
CA GLN A 60 -16.89 -10.69 -10.49
C GLN A 60 -17.87 -11.54 -11.30
N LEU A 61 -17.35 -12.50 -12.08
CA LEU A 61 -18.17 -13.34 -12.99
C LEU A 61 -18.83 -14.54 -12.30
N ALA A 62 -18.31 -14.97 -11.15
CA ALA A 62 -18.88 -16.05 -10.35
C ALA A 62 -18.90 -15.63 -8.87
N PRO A 63 -19.95 -15.98 -8.10
CA PRO A 63 -20.05 -15.61 -6.69
C PRO A 63 -18.83 -16.09 -5.92
N LYS A 64 -18.38 -15.28 -4.95
CA LYS A 64 -17.36 -15.72 -3.99
C LYS A 64 -18.04 -16.87 -3.26
N ASN A 65 -17.42 -18.04 -3.21
CA ASN A 65 -17.85 -19.08 -2.29
C ASN A 65 -17.62 -18.56 -0.86
N SER A 66 -18.53 -17.73 -0.36
CA SER A 66 -18.66 -17.43 1.05
C SER A 66 -19.48 -18.55 1.66
N ASP A 67 -19.02 -19.05 2.80
CA ASP A 67 -19.76 -19.91 3.73
C ASP A 67 -19.68 -21.43 3.46
N ARG A 68 -18.46 -21.96 3.32
CA ARG A 68 -18.13 -23.24 3.98
C ARG A 68 -17.01 -22.94 4.96
N ASP A 69 -17.19 -23.33 6.20
CA ASP A 69 -16.30 -23.11 7.36
C ASP A 69 -16.69 -21.92 8.25
N ASN A 70 -17.92 -21.96 8.79
CA ASN A 70 -18.14 -21.72 10.21
C ASN A 70 -19.32 -22.57 10.71
#